data_AF-A0A672I3T0-F1
#
_entry.id   AF-A0A672I3T0-F1
#
_cell.length_a   1.000
_cell.length_b   1.000
_cell.length_c   1.000
_cell.angle_alpha   90.00
_cell.angle_beta   90.00
_cell.angle_gamma   90.00
#
_symmetry.space_group_name_H-M   'P 1'
#
loop_
_entity.id
_entity.type
_entity.pdbx_description
1 polymer ?
#
loop_
_entity_poly.entity_id
_entity_poly.type
_entity_poly.pdbx_seq_one_letter_code
_entity_poly.pdbx_strand_id
1 'polypeptide(L)'
;ELYSSLLTMERATTYFDVKMLTQLFLHHVDPCMVVSPPCMSEADRYSLEALRSIHQMMDDDQDGGIEVEESVEFIIEDMKQQQTNKHNMLHREDQHITVEELWRGWKSSEVHNWTQDEVLRWLKEFVELPQYERNFKDFKLVPSVTSACRIAANEPSFLSGHLRVQDQRDKQKLNIKALDVVLFGPPTRPPHNYMKDLLLIVSVVMGVGGCWFAQAQNKASKVHIARMMKDLESLQRAEQSLIDLQEQLERAQEEKRNVAEEKQNLEEKMRDEIMGAQEEAYRLHELRQGAVSELSRLRYAEEELEQVRGALKQAEKDMQASWTVSEILQQWLQITHEVEVQYYNVKKQSAELQLATAKEEAERIKKKRSSVLGTLHVAHSSSLDQVDQKILKAKNALSEVTACLRERLHRWQQIELLCGFPIIRNPGLANLTAQLYSDSVTLGVPRAPQQPCSCHIFTQESRERHRWGFDGDSIEEYIQRKK
;
A
#
# COMPACT_ATOMS: atom_id res chain seq x y z
N GLU A 1 -54.54 -90.38 64.12
CA GLU A 1 -53.12 -90.26 63.71
C GLU A 1 -52.78 -90.99 62.40
N LEU A 2 -53.36 -92.16 62.09
CA LEU A 2 -53.09 -92.87 60.83
C LEU A 2 -53.58 -92.13 59.56
N TYR A 3 -54.66 -91.36 59.63
CA TYR A 3 -55.19 -90.60 58.48
C TYR A 3 -54.31 -89.40 58.09
N SER A 4 -53.62 -88.79 59.06
CA SER A 4 -52.75 -87.62 58.81
C SER A 4 -51.43 -88.03 58.15
N SER A 5 -50.95 -89.25 58.44
CA SER A 5 -49.71 -89.80 57.90
C SER A 5 -49.88 -90.31 56.45
N LEU A 6 -51.05 -90.85 56.11
CA LEU A 6 -51.38 -91.24 54.73
C LEU A 6 -51.52 -90.01 53.80
N LEU A 7 -52.16 -88.93 54.28
CA LEU A 7 -52.33 -87.70 53.50
C LEU A 7 -51.01 -86.95 53.23
N THR A 8 -50.02 -87.10 54.12
CA THR A 8 -48.68 -86.51 53.93
C THR A 8 -47.80 -87.34 53.01
N MET A 9 -47.95 -88.67 53.00
CA MET A 9 -47.24 -89.53 52.03
C MET A 9 -47.78 -89.37 50.61
N GLU A 10 -49.11 -89.35 50.42
CA GLU A 10 -49.73 -89.14 49.10
C GLU A 10 -49.37 -87.77 48.48
N ARG A 11 -49.32 -86.72 49.31
CA ARG A 11 -48.88 -85.38 48.89
C ARG A 11 -47.39 -85.32 48.58
N ALA A 12 -46.55 -86.07 49.29
CA ALA A 12 -45.11 -86.09 49.02
C ALA A 12 -44.79 -86.81 47.69
N THR A 13 -45.45 -87.92 47.38
CA THR A 13 -45.28 -88.61 46.08
C THR A 13 -45.81 -87.79 44.92
N THR A 14 -46.96 -87.13 45.06
CA THR A 14 -47.50 -86.26 43.99
C THR A 14 -46.68 -84.97 43.80
N TYR A 15 -46.11 -84.39 44.86
CA TYR A 15 -45.27 -83.19 44.72
C TYR A 15 -43.88 -83.51 44.15
N PHE A 16 -43.32 -84.69 44.44
CA PHE A 16 -42.05 -85.12 43.86
C PHE A 16 -42.19 -85.48 42.38
N ASP A 17 -43.30 -86.14 42.00
CA ASP A 17 -43.59 -86.50 40.62
C ASP A 17 -43.97 -85.27 39.78
N VAL A 18 -44.74 -84.31 40.33
CA VAL A 18 -45.05 -83.04 39.63
C VAL A 18 -43.83 -82.14 39.51
N LYS A 19 -42.90 -82.11 40.47
CA LYS A 19 -41.61 -81.38 40.32
C LYS A 19 -40.66 -82.06 39.34
N MET A 20 -40.54 -83.40 39.34
CA MET A 20 -39.77 -84.11 38.32
C MET A 20 -40.38 -83.95 36.94
N LEU A 21 -41.71 -83.98 36.81
CA LEU A 21 -42.41 -83.80 35.55
C LEU A 21 -42.37 -82.34 35.08
N THR A 22 -42.47 -81.33 35.96
CA THR A 22 -42.26 -79.92 35.54
C THR A 22 -40.79 -79.62 35.22
N GLN A 23 -39.84 -80.33 35.81
CA GLN A 23 -38.41 -80.20 35.51
C GLN A 23 -37.98 -81.03 34.28
N LEU A 24 -38.78 -82.03 33.87
CA LEU A 24 -38.62 -82.78 32.62
C LEU A 24 -39.41 -82.19 31.43
N PHE A 25 -40.47 -81.39 31.68
CA PHE A 25 -41.26 -80.71 30.65
C PHE A 25 -40.86 -79.26 30.37
N LEU A 26 -39.89 -78.70 31.09
CA LEU A 26 -39.05 -77.63 30.53
C LEU A 26 -38.07 -78.28 29.55
N HIS A 27 -38.62 -78.74 28.43
CA HIS A 27 -37.87 -78.85 27.19
C HIS A 27 -37.14 -77.52 27.05
N HIS A 28 -35.82 -77.57 27.18
CA HIS A 28 -34.95 -76.45 26.87
C HIS A 28 -35.26 -76.11 25.41
N VAL A 29 -36.15 -75.16 25.17
CA VAL A 29 -36.46 -74.69 23.82
C VAL A 29 -35.12 -74.15 23.34
N ASP A 30 -34.51 -74.87 22.40
CA ASP A 30 -33.22 -74.50 21.87
C ASP A 30 -33.34 -73.04 21.40
N PRO A 31 -32.53 -72.10 21.92
CA PRO A 31 -32.57 -70.70 21.49
C PRO A 31 -32.49 -70.56 19.96
N CYS A 32 -31.89 -71.54 19.28
CA CYS A 32 -31.86 -71.60 17.83
C CYS A 32 -33.21 -71.80 17.14
N MET A 33 -34.21 -72.33 17.83
CA MET A 33 -35.54 -72.59 17.30
C MET A 33 -36.53 -71.45 17.58
N VAL A 34 -36.15 -70.48 18.42
CA VAL A 34 -36.96 -69.31 18.79
C VAL A 34 -36.77 -68.15 17.80
N VAL A 35 -35.60 -68.06 17.16
CA VAL A 35 -35.28 -66.97 16.22
C VAL A 35 -35.68 -67.30 14.78
N SER A 36 -36.12 -66.29 14.02
CA SER A 36 -36.43 -66.42 12.59
C SER A 36 -35.47 -65.58 11.74
N PRO A 37 -34.61 -66.20 10.88
CA PRO A 37 -34.49 -67.62 10.56
C PRO A 37 -33.76 -68.44 11.65
N PRO A 38 -34.03 -69.76 11.81
CA PRO A 38 -33.43 -70.57 12.88
C PRO A 38 -31.92 -70.73 12.70
N CYS A 39 -31.15 -70.80 13.80
CA CYS A 39 -29.73 -71.15 13.68
C CYS A 39 -29.57 -72.65 13.39
N MET A 40 -29.04 -72.96 12.20
CA MET A 40 -28.90 -74.33 11.71
C MET A 40 -27.47 -74.88 11.85
N SER A 41 -26.48 -74.01 12.07
CA SER A 41 -25.06 -74.37 12.17
C SER A 41 -24.47 -74.04 13.54
N GLU A 42 -23.42 -74.76 13.93
CA GLU A 42 -22.68 -74.47 15.17
C GLU A 42 -22.06 -73.06 15.15
N ALA A 43 -21.66 -72.61 13.95
CA ALA A 43 -21.21 -71.25 13.64
C ALA A 43 -22.28 -70.20 13.94
N ASP A 44 -23.53 -70.45 13.54
CA ASP A 44 -24.67 -69.58 13.80
C ASP A 44 -25.02 -69.53 15.29
N ARG A 45 -24.86 -70.66 16.00
CA ARG A 45 -25.08 -70.71 17.45
C ARG A 45 -24.11 -69.80 18.20
N TYR A 46 -22.84 -69.78 17.81
CA TYR A 46 -21.87 -68.85 18.38
C TYR A 46 -22.13 -67.38 18.02
N SER A 47 -22.61 -67.11 16.80
CA SER A 47 -23.00 -65.76 16.40
C SER A 47 -24.24 -65.28 17.16
N LEU A 48 -25.22 -66.14 17.38
CA LEU A 48 -26.43 -65.82 18.15
C LEU A 48 -26.09 -65.53 19.60
N GLU A 49 -25.24 -66.35 20.24
CA GLU A 49 -24.81 -66.11 21.62
C GLU A 49 -23.99 -64.81 21.75
N ALA A 50 -23.14 -64.52 20.76
CA ALA A 50 -22.42 -63.25 20.71
C ALA A 50 -23.36 -62.05 20.54
N LEU A 51 -24.39 -62.16 19.69
CA LEU A 51 -25.39 -61.11 19.50
C LEU A 51 -26.27 -60.92 20.74
N ARG A 52 -26.59 -62.00 21.47
CA ARG A 52 -27.28 -61.90 22.78
C ARG A 52 -26.42 -61.17 23.81
N SER A 53 -25.12 -61.45 23.83
CA SER A 53 -24.18 -60.72 24.69
C SER A 53 -24.09 -59.25 24.30
N ILE A 54 -24.15 -58.91 23.00
CA ILE A 54 -24.15 -57.51 22.54
C ILE A 54 -25.47 -56.83 22.89
N HIS A 55 -26.61 -57.50 22.68
CA HIS A 55 -27.92 -57.00 23.07
C HIS A 55 -27.98 -56.70 24.57
N GLN A 56 -27.50 -57.62 25.42
CA GLN A 56 -27.40 -57.41 26.87
C GLN A 56 -26.43 -56.29 27.28
N MET A 57 -25.44 -55.95 26.46
CA MET A 57 -24.55 -54.80 26.71
C MET A 57 -25.20 -53.47 26.30
N MET A 58 -26.25 -53.51 25.47
CA MET A 58 -26.94 -52.33 24.94
C MET A 58 -28.26 -52.05 25.68
N ASP A 59 -28.91 -53.10 26.19
CA ASP A 59 -30.15 -53.09 26.98
C ASP A 59 -29.78 -52.88 28.47
N ASP A 60 -29.81 -51.63 28.94
CA ASP A 60 -29.32 -51.26 30.28
C ASP A 60 -30.32 -51.64 31.37
N ASP A 61 -31.62 -51.59 31.06
CA ASP A 61 -32.69 -51.94 31.99
C ASP A 61 -33.12 -53.43 31.97
N GLN A 62 -32.60 -54.20 31.00
CA GLN A 62 -32.79 -55.64 30.81
C GLN A 62 -34.26 -56.03 30.58
N ASP A 63 -35.04 -55.16 29.94
CA ASP A 63 -36.44 -55.40 29.64
C ASP A 63 -36.65 -56.28 28.39
N GLY A 64 -35.58 -56.50 27.61
CA GLY A 64 -35.57 -57.33 26.40
C GLY A 64 -35.69 -56.56 25.08
N GLY A 65 -35.76 -55.23 25.10
CA GLY A 65 -35.84 -54.37 23.93
C GLY A 65 -34.95 -53.13 24.06
N ILE A 66 -34.03 -52.93 23.12
CA ILE A 66 -33.15 -51.75 23.16
C ILE A 66 -33.93 -50.53 22.70
N GLU A 67 -34.04 -49.50 23.54
CA GLU A 67 -34.67 -48.22 23.22
C GLU A 67 -33.75 -47.30 22.39
N VAL A 68 -34.32 -46.22 21.84
CA VAL A 68 -33.56 -45.25 21.03
C VAL A 68 -32.48 -44.57 21.87
N GLU A 69 -32.84 -44.14 23.08
CA GLU A 69 -31.98 -43.46 24.03
C GLU A 69 -30.79 -44.35 24.45
N GLU A 70 -31.05 -45.61 24.82
CA GLU A 70 -30.02 -46.59 25.18
C GLU A 70 -29.04 -46.85 24.04
N SER A 71 -29.57 -47.02 22.82
CA SER A 71 -28.73 -47.24 21.65
C SER A 71 -27.83 -46.04 21.32
N VAL A 72 -28.30 -44.82 21.56
CA VAL A 72 -27.53 -43.59 21.33
C VAL A 72 -26.42 -43.44 22.37
N GLU A 73 -26.72 -43.73 23.64
CA GLU A 73 -25.74 -43.72 24.73
C GLU A 73 -24.63 -44.72 24.45
N PHE A 74 -24.97 -45.96 24.09
CA PHE A 74 -24.00 -46.99 23.73
C PHE A 74 -23.11 -46.61 22.53
N ILE A 75 -23.67 -45.98 21.49
CA ILE A 75 -22.88 -45.52 20.32
C ILE A 75 -21.88 -44.42 20.71
N ILE A 76 -22.26 -43.53 21.63
CA ILE A 76 -21.42 -42.42 22.06
C ILE A 76 -20.35 -42.89 23.05
N GLU A 77 -20.72 -43.68 24.05
CA GLU A 77 -19.85 -44.07 25.16
C GLU A 77 -18.96 -45.26 24.83
N ASP A 78 -19.54 -46.37 24.36
CA ASP A 78 -18.83 -47.62 24.09
C ASP A 78 -18.18 -47.64 22.71
N MET A 79 -18.90 -47.17 21.67
CA MET A 79 -18.33 -47.13 20.32
C MET A 79 -17.49 -45.89 20.04
N LYS A 80 -17.56 -44.85 20.89
CA LYS A 80 -16.83 -43.58 20.74
C LYS A 80 -17.04 -42.91 19.38
N GLN A 81 -18.24 -43.02 18.81
CA GLN A 81 -18.58 -42.42 17.52
C GLN A 81 -19.55 -41.25 17.69
N GLN A 82 -19.22 -40.08 17.13
CA GLN A 82 -20.10 -38.88 17.16
C GLN A 82 -21.19 -38.89 16.07
N GLN A 83 -21.31 -39.97 15.28
CA GLN A 83 -22.23 -40.01 14.14
C GLN A 83 -23.65 -40.38 14.56
N THR A 84 -24.49 -39.36 14.74
CA THR A 84 -25.92 -39.52 15.06
C THR A 84 -26.72 -40.17 13.93
N ASN A 85 -26.26 -40.17 12.68
CA ASN A 85 -27.03 -40.80 11.58
C ASN A 85 -27.15 -42.33 11.69
N LYS A 86 -26.36 -42.97 12.56
CA LYS A 86 -26.32 -44.44 12.71
C LYS A 86 -27.47 -44.99 13.56
N HIS A 87 -27.98 -44.26 14.55
CA HIS A 87 -29.15 -44.71 15.34
C HIS A 87 -30.40 -44.86 14.46
N ASN A 88 -30.58 -43.97 13.46
CA ASN A 88 -31.68 -44.05 12.50
C ASN A 88 -31.60 -45.31 11.62
N MET A 89 -30.40 -45.85 11.39
CA MET A 89 -30.22 -47.06 10.60
C MET A 89 -30.49 -48.33 11.41
N LEU A 90 -30.29 -48.25 12.73
CA LEU A 90 -30.53 -49.34 13.67
C LEU A 90 -32.02 -49.47 14.00
N HIS A 91 -32.69 -48.35 14.30
CA HIS A 91 -34.12 -48.31 14.67
C HIS A 91 -35.07 -48.23 13.47
N ARG A 92 -34.64 -47.75 12.29
CA ARG A 92 -35.47 -47.57 11.09
C ARG A 92 -36.86 -46.95 11.38
N GLU A 93 -37.89 -47.78 11.59
CA GLU A 93 -39.29 -47.42 11.89
C GLU A 93 -39.78 -47.92 13.27
N ASP A 94 -39.04 -48.82 13.93
CA ASP A 94 -39.41 -49.46 15.19
C ASP A 94 -38.67 -48.79 16.36
N GLN A 95 -39.35 -48.60 17.50
CA GLN A 95 -38.79 -47.89 18.66
C GLN A 95 -38.04 -48.78 19.66
N HIS A 96 -38.16 -50.10 19.53
CA HIS A 96 -37.52 -51.07 20.42
C HIS A 96 -36.95 -52.20 19.58
N ILE A 97 -35.69 -52.58 19.83
CA ILE A 97 -35.01 -53.63 19.06
C ILE A 97 -34.80 -54.87 19.94
N THR A 98 -35.41 -55.98 19.53
CA THR A 98 -35.27 -57.27 20.20
C THR A 98 -34.06 -58.06 19.69
N VAL A 99 -33.64 -59.07 20.46
CA VAL A 99 -32.60 -60.05 20.04
C VAL A 99 -32.91 -60.69 18.68
N GLU A 100 -34.19 -60.96 18.39
CA GLU A 100 -34.61 -61.56 17.12
C GLU A 100 -34.40 -60.61 15.94
N GLU A 101 -34.64 -59.30 16.13
CA GLU A 101 -34.46 -58.28 15.10
C GLU A 101 -32.98 -58.03 14.81
N LEU A 102 -32.11 -58.01 15.84
CA LEU A 102 -30.66 -57.98 15.65
C LEU A 102 -30.17 -59.22 14.88
N TRP A 103 -30.71 -60.41 15.20
CA TRP A 103 -30.37 -61.63 14.48
C TRP A 103 -30.81 -61.57 13.01
N ARG A 104 -32.01 -61.08 12.74
CA ARG A 104 -32.56 -60.92 11.38
C ARG A 104 -31.79 -59.86 10.59
N GLY A 105 -31.42 -58.76 11.23
CA GLY A 105 -30.56 -57.70 10.67
C GLY A 105 -29.17 -58.23 10.31
N TRP A 106 -28.55 -58.99 11.22
CA TRP A 106 -27.28 -59.65 10.97
C TRP A 106 -27.33 -60.63 9.79
N LYS A 107 -28.34 -61.50 9.76
CA LYS A 107 -28.51 -62.50 8.68
C LYS A 107 -28.78 -61.89 7.31
N SER A 108 -29.40 -60.71 7.25
CA SER A 108 -29.67 -59.99 6.00
C SER A 108 -28.55 -59.04 5.58
N SER A 109 -27.56 -58.80 6.44
CA SER A 109 -26.43 -57.92 6.18
C SER A 109 -25.44 -58.52 5.17
N GLU A 110 -24.89 -57.68 4.29
CA GLU A 110 -23.83 -58.06 3.35
C GLU A 110 -22.58 -58.60 4.07
N VAL A 111 -22.36 -58.17 5.31
CA VAL A 111 -21.24 -58.59 6.16
C VAL A 111 -21.27 -60.08 6.46
N HIS A 112 -22.47 -60.66 6.62
CA HIS A 112 -22.65 -62.09 6.87
C HIS A 112 -22.13 -62.94 5.69
N ASN A 113 -22.06 -62.39 4.48
CA ASN A 113 -21.59 -63.11 3.30
C ASN A 113 -20.17 -62.70 2.85
N TRP A 114 -19.40 -62.04 3.72
CA TRP A 114 -18.05 -61.60 3.37
C TRP A 114 -17.10 -62.76 3.07
N THR A 115 -16.32 -62.58 2.01
CA THR A 115 -15.19 -63.45 1.69
C THR A 115 -13.98 -63.12 2.56
N GLN A 116 -13.01 -64.03 2.63
CA GLN A 116 -11.76 -63.80 3.35
C GLN A 116 -11.05 -62.52 2.86
N ASP A 117 -11.07 -62.25 1.55
CA ASP A 117 -10.43 -61.06 0.97
C ASP A 117 -11.12 -59.75 1.37
N GLU A 118 -12.45 -59.78 1.55
CA GLU A 118 -13.22 -58.63 2.02
C GLU A 118 -12.95 -58.32 3.49
N VAL A 119 -12.84 -59.35 4.32
CA VAL A 119 -12.46 -59.21 5.74
C VAL A 119 -11.03 -58.66 5.87
N LEU A 120 -10.11 -59.11 5.01
CA LEU A 120 -8.75 -58.60 4.98
C LEU A 120 -8.68 -57.15 4.47
N ARG A 121 -9.51 -56.79 3.49
CA ARG A 121 -9.64 -55.40 3.02
C ARG A 121 -10.20 -54.51 4.13
N TRP A 122 -11.22 -54.99 4.85
CA TRP A 122 -11.78 -54.32 6.01
C TRP A 122 -10.73 -54.07 7.10
N LEU A 123 -9.96 -55.10 7.45
CA LEU A 123 -8.89 -55.02 8.44
C LEU A 123 -7.81 -53.98 8.06
N LYS A 124 -7.46 -53.88 6.77
CA LYS A 124 -6.44 -52.93 6.28
C LYS A 124 -6.95 -51.51 6.14
N GLU A 125 -8.10 -51.34 5.51
CA GLU A 125 -8.57 -50.03 5.08
C GLU A 125 -9.43 -49.32 6.13
N PHE A 126 -10.15 -50.07 6.98
CA PHE A 126 -11.11 -49.49 7.94
C PHE A 126 -10.73 -49.70 9.40
N VAL A 127 -10.06 -50.82 9.72
CA VAL A 127 -9.49 -51.05 11.06
C VAL A 127 -8.05 -50.51 11.16
N GLU A 128 -7.38 -50.34 10.01
CA GLU A 128 -5.99 -49.89 9.90
C GLU A 128 -5.00 -50.78 10.69
N LEU A 129 -5.26 -52.09 10.73
CA LEU A 129 -4.42 -53.07 11.42
C LEU A 129 -3.86 -54.12 10.45
N PRO A 130 -3.02 -53.72 9.48
CA PRO A 130 -2.46 -54.65 8.49
C PRO A 130 -1.53 -55.70 9.11
N GLN A 131 -0.99 -55.45 10.31
CA GLN A 131 -0.06 -56.34 11.01
C GLN A 131 -0.65 -57.70 11.39
N TYR A 132 -1.97 -57.79 11.58
CA TYR A 132 -2.64 -59.05 11.91
C TYR A 132 -3.13 -59.83 10.68
N GLU A 133 -2.93 -59.31 9.46
CA GLU A 133 -3.36 -59.96 8.20
C GLU A 133 -2.90 -61.43 8.12
N ARG A 134 -1.67 -61.72 8.53
CA ARG A 134 -1.11 -63.08 8.49
C ARG A 134 -1.85 -64.03 9.42
N ASN A 135 -2.19 -63.56 10.62
CA ASN A 135 -2.99 -64.34 11.57
C ASN A 135 -4.36 -64.66 10.96
N PHE A 136 -5.05 -63.68 10.39
CA PHE A 136 -6.36 -63.90 9.74
C PHE A 136 -6.27 -64.80 8.48
N LYS A 137 -5.11 -64.87 7.80
CA LYS A 137 -4.87 -65.79 6.67
C LYS A 137 -4.60 -67.23 7.10
N ASP A 138 -3.81 -67.41 8.14
CA ASP A 138 -3.31 -68.72 8.58
C ASP A 138 -4.42 -69.60 9.19
N PHE A 139 -5.45 -68.99 9.79
CA PHE A 139 -6.50 -69.75 10.47
C PHE A 139 -7.57 -70.38 9.58
N LYS A 140 -7.58 -70.13 8.24
CA LYS A 140 -8.40 -70.80 7.18
C LYS A 140 -9.88 -71.18 7.48
N LEU A 141 -10.46 -70.77 8.60
CA LEU A 141 -11.74 -71.24 9.10
C LEU A 141 -12.73 -70.06 9.05
N VAL A 142 -13.55 -70.07 8.00
CA VAL A 142 -14.84 -69.36 7.82
C VAL A 142 -14.90 -67.97 8.50
N PRO A 143 -14.17 -66.97 7.99
CA PRO A 143 -13.86 -65.75 8.75
C PRO A 143 -14.85 -64.60 8.54
N SER A 144 -16.14 -64.85 8.30
CA SER A 144 -17.12 -63.76 8.13
C SER A 144 -18.26 -63.85 9.15
N VAL A 145 -18.94 -64.98 9.26
CA VAL A 145 -20.17 -65.08 10.05
C VAL A 145 -19.90 -65.14 11.56
N THR A 146 -19.02 -66.03 11.99
CA THR A 146 -18.82 -66.31 13.42
C THR A 146 -17.75 -65.44 14.06
N SER A 147 -16.73 -65.06 13.30
CA SER A 147 -15.64 -64.24 13.82
C SER A 147 -16.07 -62.79 14.08
N ALA A 148 -16.85 -62.17 13.19
CA ALA A 148 -17.25 -60.76 13.36
C ALA A 148 -18.11 -60.54 14.62
N CYS A 149 -19.15 -61.35 14.83
CA CYS A 149 -19.98 -61.28 16.04
C CYS A 149 -19.18 -61.60 17.31
N ARG A 150 -18.30 -62.62 17.30
CA ARG A 150 -17.49 -62.98 18.48
C ARG A 150 -16.43 -61.93 18.81
N ILE A 151 -15.87 -61.26 17.80
CA ILE A 151 -14.97 -60.12 17.98
C ILE A 151 -15.74 -58.93 18.56
N ALA A 152 -16.96 -58.66 18.08
CA ALA A 152 -17.83 -57.60 18.58
C ALA A 152 -18.31 -57.86 20.03
N ALA A 153 -18.54 -59.12 20.42
CA ALA A 153 -18.86 -59.51 21.80
C ALA A 153 -17.65 -59.55 22.76
N ASN A 154 -16.46 -59.12 22.30
CA ASN A 154 -15.23 -59.03 23.10
C ASN A 154 -14.81 -60.34 23.80
N GLU A 155 -14.97 -61.50 23.16
CA GLU A 155 -14.65 -62.79 23.77
C GLU A 155 -13.11 -62.96 23.94
N PRO A 156 -12.56 -62.96 25.19
CA PRO A 156 -11.10 -62.90 25.40
C PRO A 156 -10.37 -64.18 24.95
N SER A 157 -11.05 -65.34 25.00
CA SER A 157 -10.60 -66.64 24.49
C SER A 157 -10.41 -66.64 22.97
N PHE A 158 -11.24 -65.91 22.24
CA PHE A 158 -11.16 -65.81 20.78
C PHE A 158 -10.09 -64.80 20.34
N LEU A 159 -10.09 -63.60 20.93
CA LEU A 159 -9.14 -62.53 20.58
C LEU A 159 -7.69 -62.86 20.94
N SER A 160 -7.47 -63.41 22.15
CA SER A 160 -6.13 -63.69 22.67
C SER A 160 -5.63 -65.09 22.26
N GLY A 161 -6.53 -66.08 22.26
CA GLY A 161 -6.18 -67.47 21.96
C GLY A 161 -6.06 -67.75 20.45
N HIS A 162 -7.06 -67.33 19.68
CA HIS A 162 -7.14 -67.65 18.24
C HIS A 162 -6.54 -66.53 17.38
N LEU A 163 -6.87 -65.26 17.60
CA LEU A 163 -6.38 -64.15 16.76
C LEU A 163 -4.98 -63.62 17.16
N ARG A 164 -4.43 -64.09 18.29
CA ARG A 164 -3.12 -63.70 18.84
C ARG A 164 -2.92 -62.18 18.94
N VAL A 165 -4.00 -61.42 19.12
CA VAL A 165 -3.91 -59.97 19.38
C VAL A 165 -3.60 -59.82 20.86
N GLN A 166 -2.38 -59.40 21.20
CA GLN A 166 -1.96 -59.23 22.60
C GLN A 166 -2.20 -57.81 23.12
N ASP A 167 -2.13 -56.80 22.26
CA ASP A 167 -2.32 -55.40 22.64
C ASP A 167 -3.80 -55.10 22.96
N GLN A 168 -4.05 -54.53 24.13
CA GLN A 168 -5.38 -54.13 24.57
C GLN A 168 -5.99 -53.03 23.69
N ARG A 169 -5.15 -52.14 23.14
CA ARG A 169 -5.61 -51.06 22.25
C ARG A 169 -6.10 -51.60 20.91
N ASP A 170 -5.39 -52.56 20.35
CA ASP A 170 -5.78 -53.20 19.10
C ASP A 170 -7.03 -54.07 19.29
N LYS A 171 -7.18 -54.73 20.45
CA LYS A 171 -8.42 -55.44 20.81
C LYS A 171 -9.61 -54.49 20.87
N GLN A 172 -9.47 -53.36 21.56
CA GLN A 172 -10.53 -52.35 21.65
C GLN A 172 -10.87 -51.75 20.27
N LYS A 173 -9.85 -51.39 19.48
CA LYS A 173 -10.06 -50.85 18.12
C LYS A 173 -10.76 -51.86 17.21
N LEU A 174 -10.36 -53.12 17.26
CA LEU A 174 -10.95 -54.20 16.47
C LEU A 174 -12.38 -54.50 16.94
N ASN A 175 -12.64 -54.50 18.26
CA ASN A 175 -13.97 -54.70 18.84
C ASN A 175 -14.94 -53.58 18.40
N ILE A 176 -14.57 -52.31 18.59
CA ILE A 176 -15.40 -51.16 18.22
C ILE A 176 -15.73 -51.17 16.72
N LYS A 177 -14.73 -51.49 15.88
CA LYS A 177 -14.93 -51.58 14.42
C LYS A 177 -15.75 -52.80 14.02
N ALA A 178 -15.61 -53.94 14.71
CA ALA A 178 -16.41 -55.12 14.43
C ALA A 178 -17.86 -54.92 14.83
N LEU A 179 -18.10 -54.28 15.97
CA LEU A 179 -19.43 -53.93 16.44
C LEU A 179 -20.10 -52.91 15.51
N ASP A 180 -19.34 -51.95 14.97
CA ASP A 180 -19.81 -51.04 13.91
C ASP A 180 -20.28 -51.81 12.67
N VAL A 181 -19.50 -52.80 12.25
CA VAL A 181 -19.84 -53.63 11.08
C VAL A 181 -21.03 -54.56 11.34
N VAL A 182 -21.14 -55.13 12.53
CA VAL A 182 -22.22 -56.07 12.90
C VAL A 182 -23.56 -55.33 13.03
N LEU A 183 -23.58 -54.14 13.62
CA LEU A 183 -24.80 -53.37 13.83
C LEU A 183 -25.20 -52.53 12.60
N PHE A 184 -24.22 -51.99 11.86
CA PHE A 184 -24.46 -51.00 10.81
C PHE A 184 -24.10 -51.47 9.39
N GLY A 185 -23.52 -52.66 9.22
CA GLY A 185 -23.19 -53.21 7.92
C GLY A 185 -21.83 -52.72 7.35
N PRO A 186 -21.58 -52.92 6.04
CA PRO A 186 -20.27 -52.66 5.45
C PRO A 186 -19.91 -51.16 5.50
N PRO A 187 -18.68 -50.79 5.87
CA PRO A 187 -18.33 -49.39 6.03
C PRO A 187 -18.30 -48.68 4.67
N THR A 188 -19.12 -47.64 4.53
CA THR A 188 -19.15 -46.82 3.31
C THR A 188 -17.95 -45.86 3.31
N ARG A 189 -17.14 -45.90 2.24
CA ARG A 189 -16.07 -44.92 2.06
C ARG A 189 -16.70 -43.52 1.90
N PRO A 190 -16.20 -42.46 2.56
CA PRO A 190 -16.50 -41.12 2.08
C PRO A 190 -15.90 -40.97 0.67
N PRO A 191 -16.70 -40.61 -0.36
CA PRO A 191 -16.18 -40.49 -1.72
C PRO A 191 -15.15 -39.36 -1.81
N HIS A 192 -13.97 -39.66 -2.36
CA HIS A 192 -12.93 -38.66 -2.63
C HIS A 192 -13.47 -37.65 -3.66
N ASN A 193 -13.64 -36.39 -3.23
CA ASN A 193 -14.39 -35.40 -3.98
C ASN A 193 -13.42 -34.49 -4.76
N TYR A 194 -12.92 -34.97 -5.91
CA TYR A 194 -11.90 -34.28 -6.73
C TYR A 194 -12.25 -32.83 -7.10
N MET A 195 -13.54 -32.47 -7.13
CA MET A 195 -14.00 -31.10 -7.34
C MET A 195 -13.62 -30.17 -6.17
N LYS A 196 -13.66 -30.67 -4.93
CA LYS A 196 -13.26 -29.92 -3.74
C LYS A 196 -11.75 -29.65 -3.76
N ASP A 197 -10.96 -30.63 -4.16
CA ASP A 197 -9.49 -30.50 -4.21
C ASP A 197 -9.05 -29.59 -5.35
N LEU A 198 -9.72 -29.63 -6.50
CA LEU A 198 -9.47 -28.70 -7.60
C LEU A 198 -9.78 -27.25 -7.19
N LEU A 199 -10.91 -27.02 -6.52
CA LEU A 199 -11.28 -25.70 -6.00
C LEU A 199 -10.25 -25.20 -4.97
N LEU A 200 -9.75 -26.09 -4.11
CA LEU A 200 -8.75 -25.77 -3.10
C LEU A 200 -7.41 -25.38 -3.74
N ILE A 201 -6.95 -26.13 -4.75
CA ILE A 201 -5.73 -25.80 -5.50
C ILE A 201 -5.88 -24.46 -6.21
N VAL A 202 -7.00 -24.21 -6.91
CA VAL A 202 -7.25 -22.93 -7.58
C VAL A 202 -7.27 -21.77 -6.57
N SER A 203 -7.86 -21.96 -5.39
CA SER A 203 -7.86 -20.97 -4.31
C SER A 203 -6.46 -20.65 -3.80
N VAL A 204 -5.62 -21.67 -3.60
CA VAL A 204 -4.22 -21.50 -3.16
C VAL A 204 -3.41 -20.78 -4.23
N VAL A 205 -3.55 -21.13 -5.51
CA VAL A 205 -2.83 -20.47 -6.61
C VAL A 205 -3.26 -19.00 -6.74
N MET A 206 -4.55 -18.69 -6.61
CA MET A 206 -5.04 -17.31 -6.60
C MET A 206 -4.52 -16.52 -5.39
N GLY A 207 -4.46 -17.15 -4.21
CA GLY A 207 -3.88 -16.54 -3.00
C GLY A 207 -2.40 -16.22 -3.16
N VAL A 208 -1.60 -17.20 -3.61
CA VAL A 208 -0.16 -17.04 -3.84
C VAL A 208 0.12 -16.06 -4.97
N GLY A 209 -0.64 -16.12 -6.07
CA GLY A 209 -0.56 -15.17 -7.17
C GLY A 209 -0.88 -13.74 -6.72
N GLY A 210 -1.92 -13.55 -5.91
CA GLY A 210 -2.27 -12.27 -5.30
C GLY A 210 -1.17 -11.74 -4.37
N CYS A 211 -0.62 -12.60 -3.50
CA CYS A 211 0.49 -12.24 -2.61
C CYS A 211 1.76 -11.86 -3.38
N TRP A 212 2.12 -12.62 -4.43
CA TRP A 212 3.26 -12.32 -5.29
C TRP A 212 3.06 -11.00 -6.05
N PHE A 213 1.88 -10.79 -6.62
CA PHE A 213 1.54 -9.57 -7.35
C PHE A 213 1.58 -8.33 -6.44
N ALA A 214 1.04 -8.44 -5.21
CA ALA A 214 1.14 -7.39 -4.21
C ALA A 214 2.60 -7.10 -3.81
N GLN A 215 3.43 -8.14 -3.64
CA GLN A 215 4.85 -7.97 -3.37
C GLN A 215 5.61 -7.32 -4.54
N ALA A 216 5.30 -7.71 -5.78
CA ALA A 216 5.89 -7.13 -6.99
C ALA A 216 5.52 -5.65 -7.13
N GLN A 217 4.25 -5.29 -6.91
CA GLN A 217 3.82 -3.90 -6.90
C GLN A 217 4.45 -3.10 -5.75
N ASN A 218 4.65 -3.70 -4.59
CA ASN A 218 5.30 -3.04 -3.46
C ASN A 218 6.78 -2.73 -3.77
N LYS A 219 7.48 -3.60 -4.52
CA LYS A 219 8.84 -3.32 -5.01
C LYS A 219 8.86 -2.20 -6.04
N ALA A 220 8.00 -2.25 -7.07
CA ALA A 220 7.93 -1.24 -8.11
C ALA A 220 7.59 0.17 -7.55
N SER A 221 6.59 0.25 -6.67
CA SER A 221 6.18 1.51 -6.05
C SER A 221 7.21 2.10 -5.09
N LYS A 222 8.08 1.29 -4.47
CA LYS A 222 9.19 1.84 -3.65
C LYS A 222 10.21 2.58 -4.50
N VAL A 223 10.49 2.09 -5.70
CA VAL A 223 11.40 2.74 -6.66
C VAL A 223 10.84 4.08 -7.14
N HIS A 224 9.54 4.14 -7.47
CA HIS A 224 8.90 5.39 -7.91
C HIS A 224 8.89 6.46 -6.80
N ILE A 225 8.64 6.09 -5.54
CA ILE A 225 8.73 7.04 -4.42
C ILE A 225 10.16 7.47 -4.13
N ALA A 226 11.13 6.55 -4.20
CA ALA A 226 12.53 6.91 -4.02
C ALA A 226 12.98 7.94 -5.08
N ARG A 227 12.50 7.80 -6.33
CA ARG A 227 12.69 8.81 -7.38
C ARG A 227 12.02 10.13 -7.02
N MET A 228 10.73 10.11 -6.65
CA MET A 228 9.98 11.31 -6.25
C MET A 228 10.64 12.05 -5.06
N MET A 229 11.12 11.32 -4.05
CA MET A 229 11.82 11.92 -2.91
C MET A 229 13.16 12.54 -3.32
N LYS A 230 13.90 11.88 -4.21
CA LYS A 230 15.13 12.43 -4.77
C LYS A 230 14.87 13.71 -5.55
N ASP A 231 13.77 13.76 -6.31
CA ASP A 231 13.39 14.95 -7.05
C ASP A 231 12.98 16.08 -6.10
N LEU A 232 12.20 15.79 -5.05
CA LEU A 232 11.86 16.73 -3.98
C LEU A 232 13.11 17.32 -3.30
N GLU A 233 14.08 16.48 -2.94
CA GLU A 233 15.36 16.92 -2.36
C GLU A 233 16.16 17.78 -3.33
N SER A 234 16.19 17.41 -4.62
CA SER A 234 16.85 18.21 -5.66
C SER A 234 16.21 19.59 -5.78
N LEU A 235 14.89 19.64 -5.64
CA LEU A 235 14.09 20.84 -5.77
C LEU A 235 14.29 21.77 -4.57
N GLN A 236 14.31 21.23 -3.35
CA GLN A 236 14.66 21.96 -2.13
C GLN A 236 16.07 22.54 -2.21
N ARG A 237 17.02 21.80 -2.82
CA ARG A 237 18.38 22.30 -3.05
C ARG A 237 18.42 23.46 -4.05
N ALA A 238 17.58 23.42 -5.09
CA ALA A 238 17.47 24.51 -6.08
C ALA A 238 16.84 25.77 -5.47
N GLU A 239 15.79 25.63 -4.66
CA GLU A 239 15.19 26.73 -3.89
C GLU A 239 16.23 27.39 -2.97
N GLN A 240 17.00 26.60 -2.21
CA GLN A 240 18.05 27.14 -1.35
C GLN A 240 19.10 27.92 -2.15
N SER A 241 19.46 27.43 -3.34
CA SER A 241 20.41 28.14 -4.22
C SER A 241 19.87 29.47 -4.75
N LEU A 242 18.55 29.57 -4.99
CA LEU A 242 17.90 30.81 -5.40
C LEU A 242 17.90 31.84 -4.26
N ILE A 243 17.71 31.40 -3.02
CA ILE A 243 17.80 32.25 -1.83
C ILE A 243 19.24 32.76 -1.64
N ASP A 244 20.24 31.87 -1.74
CA ASP A 244 21.65 32.24 -1.61
C ASP A 244 22.09 33.24 -2.69
N LEU A 245 21.63 33.06 -3.93
CA LEU A 245 21.86 34.04 -5.00
C LEU A 245 21.28 35.41 -4.67
N GLN A 246 20.08 35.46 -4.09
CA GLN A 246 19.45 36.72 -3.69
C GLN A 246 20.20 37.40 -2.56
N GLU A 247 20.63 36.62 -1.56
CA GLU A 247 21.40 37.13 -0.44
C GLU A 247 22.77 37.65 -0.89
N GLN A 248 23.46 36.95 -1.79
CA GLN A 248 24.73 37.42 -2.37
C GLN A 248 24.56 38.74 -3.13
N LEU A 249 23.42 38.97 -3.76
CA LEU A 249 23.14 40.22 -4.47
C LEU A 249 22.88 41.37 -3.52
N GLU A 250 22.10 41.13 -2.48
CA GLU A 250 21.85 42.13 -1.45
C GLU A 250 23.17 42.57 -0.80
N ARG A 251 24.04 41.60 -0.46
CA ARG A 251 25.40 41.90 0.05
C ARG A 251 26.24 42.67 -0.96
N ALA A 252 26.25 42.27 -2.23
CA ALA A 252 27.01 42.98 -3.27
C ALA A 252 26.50 44.41 -3.50
N GLN A 253 25.18 44.64 -3.37
CA GLN A 253 24.59 45.98 -3.44
C GLN A 253 24.94 46.82 -2.20
N GLU A 254 24.95 46.22 -1.01
CA GLU A 254 25.30 46.90 0.23
C GLU A 254 26.78 47.28 0.29
N GLU A 255 27.69 46.41 -0.17
CA GLU A 255 29.11 46.75 -0.32
C GLU A 255 29.32 47.92 -1.28
N LYS A 256 28.60 47.94 -2.42
CA LYS A 256 28.63 49.08 -3.34
C LYS A 256 28.10 50.36 -2.71
N ARG A 257 27.12 50.27 -1.81
CA ARG A 257 26.60 51.41 -1.06
C ARG A 257 27.66 51.97 -0.11
N ASN A 258 28.32 51.12 0.68
CA ASN A 258 29.36 51.54 1.62
C ASN A 258 30.54 52.19 0.88
N VAL A 259 30.99 51.60 -0.24
CA VAL A 259 32.07 52.15 -1.06
C VAL A 259 31.70 53.49 -1.70
N ALA A 260 30.44 53.68 -2.12
CA ALA A 260 29.99 54.95 -2.68
C ALA A 260 29.93 56.06 -1.61
N GLU A 261 29.47 55.73 -0.40
CA GLU A 261 29.43 56.66 0.74
C GLU A 261 30.87 57.05 1.17
N GLU A 262 31.79 56.08 1.25
CA GLU A 262 33.22 56.34 1.52
C GLU A 262 33.87 57.20 0.43
N LYS A 263 33.54 56.95 -0.85
CA LYS A 263 34.05 57.75 -1.97
C LYS A 263 33.58 59.20 -1.89
N GLN A 264 32.30 59.45 -1.60
CA GLN A 264 31.77 60.81 -1.46
C GLN A 264 32.41 61.56 -0.29
N ASN A 265 32.55 60.90 0.86
CA ASN A 265 33.22 61.48 2.03
C ASN A 265 34.69 61.82 1.73
N LEU A 266 35.39 60.97 0.99
CA LEU A 266 36.77 61.23 0.56
C LEU A 266 36.86 62.37 -0.46
N GLU A 267 35.90 62.47 -1.38
CA GLU A 267 35.84 63.53 -2.40
C GLU A 267 35.56 64.91 -1.80
N GLU A 268 34.68 65.01 -0.79
CA GLU A 268 34.48 66.24 -0.01
C GLU A 268 35.76 66.69 0.68
N LYS A 269 36.45 65.75 1.35
CA LYS A 269 37.72 66.05 2.02
C LYS A 269 38.79 66.56 1.05
N MET A 270 38.85 66.00 -0.16
CA MET A 270 39.79 66.44 -1.19
C MET A 270 39.41 67.81 -1.78
N ARG A 271 38.12 68.13 -1.91
CA ARG A 271 37.65 69.46 -2.35
C ARG A 271 38.01 70.55 -1.35
N ASP A 272 37.90 70.29 -0.06
CA ASP A 272 38.26 71.25 0.99
C ASP A 272 39.78 71.54 0.98
N GLU A 273 40.62 70.53 0.77
CA GLU A 273 42.07 70.70 0.62
C GLU A 273 42.44 71.51 -0.64
N ILE A 274 41.73 71.30 -1.76
CA ILE A 274 41.93 72.07 -3.00
C ILE A 274 41.49 73.53 -2.82
N MET A 275 40.36 73.80 -2.18
CA MET A 275 39.91 75.17 -1.90
C MET A 275 40.92 75.92 -1.01
N GLY A 276 41.45 75.26 0.02
CA GLY A 276 42.52 75.84 0.85
C GLY A 276 43.77 76.20 0.05
N ALA A 277 44.23 75.30 -0.83
CA ALA A 277 45.38 75.55 -1.70
C ALA A 277 45.12 76.61 -2.78
N GLN A 278 43.89 76.68 -3.33
CA GLN A 278 43.50 77.70 -4.30
C GLN A 278 43.41 79.09 -3.67
N GLU A 279 42.96 79.19 -2.41
CA GLU A 279 42.93 80.45 -1.68
C GLU A 279 44.35 80.96 -1.37
N GLU A 280 45.27 80.06 -1.06
CA GLU A 280 46.70 80.40 -0.92
C GLU A 280 47.34 80.83 -2.25
N ALA A 281 47.00 80.15 -3.36
CA ALA A 281 47.50 80.49 -4.70
C ALA A 281 46.92 81.83 -5.20
N TYR A 282 45.66 82.14 -4.90
CA TYR A 282 45.03 83.41 -5.22
C TYR A 282 45.70 84.57 -4.45
N ARG A 283 46.02 84.35 -3.18
CA ARG A 283 46.77 85.28 -2.33
C ARG A 283 48.19 85.54 -2.85
N LEU A 284 48.82 84.53 -3.46
CA LEU A 284 50.13 84.63 -4.14
C LEU A 284 50.03 85.29 -5.54
N HIS A 285 48.90 85.17 -6.23
CA HIS A 285 48.65 85.81 -7.52
C HIS A 285 48.39 87.32 -7.39
N GLU A 286 47.74 87.75 -6.31
CA GLU A 286 47.49 89.17 -6.00
C GLU A 286 48.81 89.95 -5.82
N LEU A 287 49.86 89.28 -5.33
CA LEU A 287 51.21 89.84 -5.19
C LEU A 287 52.01 89.96 -6.51
N ARG A 288 51.47 89.46 -7.63
CA ARG A 288 52.15 89.45 -8.94
C ARG A 288 51.58 90.42 -9.97
N GLN A 289 50.61 91.27 -9.59
CA GLN A 289 50.19 92.39 -10.42
C GLN A 289 51.24 93.52 -10.40
N GLY A 290 52.30 93.33 -11.17
CA GLY A 290 53.35 94.33 -11.27
C GLY A 290 54.48 93.94 -12.22
N ALA A 291 54.19 93.89 -13.52
CA ALA A 291 55.11 94.28 -14.60
C ALA A 291 54.46 93.97 -15.96
N VAL A 292 54.01 95.00 -16.66
CA VAL A 292 53.45 94.89 -18.00
C VAL A 292 54.44 95.47 -19.01
N SER A 293 54.87 94.63 -19.94
CA SER A 293 55.50 95.03 -21.21
C SER A 293 55.39 93.89 -22.24
N GLU A 294 54.16 93.46 -22.56
CA GLU A 294 53.83 92.63 -23.75
C GLU A 294 52.41 92.95 -24.30
N LEU A 295 51.90 94.17 -24.10
CA LEU A 295 50.49 94.55 -24.33
C LEU A 295 49.97 94.41 -25.77
N SER A 296 50.84 94.36 -26.78
CA SER A 296 50.43 94.32 -28.19
C SER A 296 50.34 92.91 -28.78
N ARG A 297 51.17 91.96 -28.31
CA ARG A 297 51.06 90.54 -28.68
C ARG A 297 49.94 89.85 -27.89
N LEU A 298 49.68 90.32 -26.67
CA LEU A 298 48.59 89.89 -25.82
C LEU A 298 47.21 90.25 -26.40
N ARG A 299 47.05 91.40 -27.05
CA ARG A 299 45.75 91.83 -27.60
C ARG A 299 45.28 90.96 -28.79
N TYR A 300 46.20 90.51 -29.65
CA TYR A 300 45.88 89.56 -30.72
C TYR A 300 45.64 88.14 -30.16
N ALA A 301 46.42 87.72 -29.16
CA ALA A 301 46.16 86.49 -28.42
C ALA A 301 44.83 86.55 -27.64
N GLU A 302 44.39 87.74 -27.22
CA GLU A 302 43.14 88.00 -26.50
C GLU A 302 41.93 87.89 -27.44
N GLU A 303 42.02 88.43 -28.66
CA GLU A 303 40.98 88.25 -29.69
C GLU A 303 40.85 86.78 -30.13
N GLU A 304 41.97 86.07 -30.36
CA GLU A 304 41.95 84.62 -30.65
C GLU A 304 41.42 83.82 -29.45
N LEU A 305 41.78 84.19 -28.21
CA LEU A 305 41.21 83.60 -26.99
C LEU A 305 39.71 83.88 -26.88
N GLU A 306 39.23 85.02 -27.35
CA GLU A 306 37.81 85.37 -27.30
C GLU A 306 37.00 84.54 -28.31
N GLN A 307 37.53 84.31 -29.51
CA GLN A 307 36.95 83.34 -30.45
C GLN A 307 36.98 81.91 -29.91
N VAL A 308 38.11 81.46 -29.36
CA VAL A 308 38.23 80.12 -28.75
C VAL A 308 37.30 79.98 -27.55
N ARG A 309 37.13 81.02 -26.73
CA ARG A 309 36.14 81.04 -25.64
C ARG A 309 34.71 80.97 -26.15
N GLY A 310 34.40 81.66 -27.24
CA GLY A 310 33.09 81.57 -27.90
C GLY A 310 32.81 80.15 -28.39
N ALA A 311 33.77 79.54 -29.09
CA ALA A 311 33.68 78.16 -29.56
C ALA A 311 33.60 77.15 -28.40
N LEU A 312 34.37 77.35 -27.32
CA LEU A 312 34.34 76.51 -26.12
C LEU A 312 32.98 76.63 -25.41
N LYS A 313 32.42 77.84 -25.29
CA LYS A 313 31.12 78.08 -24.65
C LYS A 313 29.97 77.48 -25.46
N GLN A 314 30.10 77.44 -26.79
CA GLN A 314 29.15 76.74 -27.65
C GLN A 314 29.30 75.21 -27.52
N ALA A 315 30.53 74.69 -27.56
CA ALA A 315 30.81 73.28 -27.32
C ALA A 315 30.36 72.82 -25.92
N GLU A 316 30.48 73.68 -24.91
CA GLU A 316 29.98 73.46 -23.55
C GLU A 316 28.45 73.38 -23.53
N LYS A 317 27.75 74.29 -24.22
CA LYS A 317 26.29 74.22 -24.34
C LYS A 317 25.83 72.97 -25.09
N ASP A 318 26.51 72.59 -26.16
CA ASP A 318 26.18 71.40 -26.95
C ASP A 318 26.49 70.12 -26.14
N MET A 319 27.56 70.12 -25.35
CA MET A 319 27.88 69.06 -24.39
C MET A 319 26.87 69.00 -23.25
N GLN A 320 26.44 70.14 -22.69
CA GLN A 320 25.38 70.21 -21.68
C GLN A 320 24.03 69.70 -22.24
N ALA A 321 23.69 70.03 -23.49
CA ALA A 321 22.51 69.51 -24.16
C ALA A 321 22.62 67.98 -24.42
N SER A 322 23.82 67.47 -24.70
CA SER A 322 24.04 66.01 -24.76
C SER A 322 23.96 65.35 -23.37
N TRP A 323 24.27 66.10 -22.30
CA TRP A 323 24.20 65.65 -20.91
C TRP A 323 22.77 65.62 -20.38
N THR A 324 21.90 66.56 -20.78
CA THR A 324 20.47 66.54 -20.39
C THR A 324 19.70 65.38 -21.03
N VAL A 325 20.09 64.96 -22.24
CA VAL A 325 19.61 63.71 -22.85
C VAL A 325 19.98 62.49 -22.00
N SER A 326 21.12 62.54 -21.29
CA SER A 326 21.54 61.48 -20.36
C SER A 326 20.62 61.36 -19.14
N GLU A 327 20.05 62.47 -18.63
CA GLU A 327 19.15 62.45 -17.47
C GLU A 327 17.77 61.86 -17.81
N ILE A 328 17.19 62.24 -18.94
CA ILE A 328 15.90 61.68 -19.39
C ILE A 328 16.05 60.18 -19.67
N LEU A 329 17.15 59.77 -20.33
CA LEU A 329 17.46 58.36 -20.56
C LEU A 329 17.62 57.60 -19.24
N GLN A 330 18.31 58.18 -18.26
CA GLN A 330 18.46 57.59 -16.92
C GLN A 330 17.10 57.33 -16.27
N GLN A 331 16.19 58.29 -16.27
CA GLN A 331 14.85 58.13 -15.68
C GLN A 331 14.05 57.00 -16.36
N TRP A 332 14.07 56.93 -17.70
CA TRP A 332 13.38 55.85 -18.44
C TRP A 332 14.00 54.48 -18.20
N LEU A 333 15.33 54.38 -18.12
CA LEU A 333 16.01 53.13 -17.80
C LEU A 333 15.71 52.69 -16.36
N GLN A 334 15.65 53.62 -15.41
CA GLN A 334 15.26 53.33 -14.03
C GLN A 334 13.81 52.82 -13.92
N ILE A 335 12.85 53.42 -14.64
CA ILE A 335 11.49 52.88 -14.72
C ILE A 335 11.48 51.50 -15.36
N THR A 336 12.23 51.30 -16.45
CA THR A 336 12.29 50.02 -17.16
C THR A 336 12.82 48.91 -16.25
N HIS A 337 13.92 49.19 -15.53
CA HIS A 337 14.46 48.28 -14.51
C HIS A 337 13.41 47.93 -13.46
N GLU A 338 12.70 48.93 -12.94
CA GLU A 338 11.73 48.72 -11.86
C GLU A 338 10.50 47.93 -12.31
N VAL A 339 9.96 48.21 -13.51
CA VAL A 339 8.87 47.42 -14.10
C VAL A 339 9.32 45.97 -14.32
N GLU A 340 10.55 45.76 -14.80
CA GLU A 340 11.12 44.43 -14.98
C GLU A 340 11.31 43.70 -13.63
N VAL A 341 11.70 44.42 -12.56
CA VAL A 341 11.76 43.88 -11.20
C VAL A 341 10.38 43.42 -10.72
N GLN A 342 9.33 44.20 -10.95
CA GLN A 342 7.96 43.82 -10.61
C GLN A 342 7.51 42.55 -11.36
N TYR A 343 7.75 42.47 -12.67
CA TYR A 343 7.38 41.30 -13.46
C TYR A 343 8.09 40.02 -12.97
N TYR A 344 9.39 40.13 -12.70
CA TYR A 344 10.15 39.03 -12.11
C TYR A 344 9.61 38.64 -10.73
N ASN A 345 9.26 39.60 -9.86
CA ASN A 345 8.75 39.30 -8.52
C ASN A 345 7.44 38.51 -8.59
N VAL A 346 6.54 38.87 -9.51
CA VAL A 346 5.31 38.10 -9.77
C VAL A 346 5.64 36.69 -10.27
N LYS A 347 6.57 36.57 -11.21
CA LYS A 347 7.01 35.26 -11.75
C LYS A 347 7.66 34.38 -10.67
N LYS A 348 8.49 34.97 -9.80
CA LYS A 348 9.11 34.32 -8.64
C LYS A 348 8.05 33.81 -7.67
N GLN A 349 7.11 34.65 -7.24
CA GLN A 349 6.03 34.26 -6.33
C GLN A 349 5.18 33.12 -6.91
N SER A 350 4.89 33.16 -8.21
CA SER A 350 4.19 32.06 -8.89
C SER A 350 4.97 30.74 -8.84
N ALA A 351 6.29 30.78 -9.09
CA ALA A 351 7.15 29.61 -9.01
C ALA A 351 7.26 29.06 -7.56
N GLU A 352 7.35 29.93 -6.57
CA GLU A 352 7.36 29.58 -5.14
C GLU A 352 6.03 28.94 -4.70
N LEU A 353 4.90 29.46 -5.18
CA LEU A 353 3.59 28.88 -4.92
C LEU A 353 3.48 27.48 -5.54
N GLN A 354 3.89 27.31 -6.80
CA GLN A 354 3.90 26.00 -7.47
C GLN A 354 4.78 24.99 -6.72
N LEU A 355 5.92 25.45 -6.21
CA LEU A 355 6.79 24.65 -5.36
C LEU A 355 6.08 24.23 -4.06
N ALA A 356 5.47 25.17 -3.33
CA ALA A 356 4.79 24.89 -2.08
C ALA A 356 3.68 23.84 -2.28
N THR A 357 2.86 24.00 -3.32
CA THR A 357 1.82 23.03 -3.68
C THR A 357 2.40 21.65 -4.02
N ALA A 358 3.47 21.59 -4.82
CA ALA A 358 4.11 20.32 -5.18
C ALA A 358 4.69 19.59 -3.95
N LYS A 359 5.31 20.33 -3.02
CA LYS A 359 5.82 19.80 -1.74
C LYS A 359 4.72 19.23 -0.88
N GLU A 360 3.62 19.97 -0.71
CA GLU A 360 2.49 19.53 0.11
C GLU A 360 1.87 18.24 -0.42
N GLU A 361 1.67 18.14 -1.74
CA GLU A 361 1.12 16.93 -2.36
C GLU A 361 2.05 15.73 -2.25
N ALA A 362 3.36 15.93 -2.42
CA ALA A 362 4.37 14.89 -2.24
C ALA A 362 4.41 14.37 -0.80
N GLU A 363 4.39 15.27 0.19
CA GLU A 363 4.33 14.91 1.62
C GLU A 363 3.01 14.21 1.98
N ARG A 364 1.89 14.57 1.33
CA ARG A 364 0.60 13.88 1.53
C ARG A 364 0.66 12.44 1.04
N ILE A 365 1.28 12.17 -0.11
CA ILE A 365 1.49 10.80 -0.61
C ILE A 365 2.37 10.01 0.36
N LYS A 366 3.47 10.62 0.83
CA LYS A 366 4.39 10.02 1.79
C LYS A 366 3.67 9.63 3.11
N LYS A 367 2.87 10.54 3.68
CA LYS A 367 2.09 10.29 4.91
C LYS A 367 1.01 9.22 4.74
N LYS A 368 0.29 9.21 3.61
CA LYS A 368 -0.75 8.20 3.34
C LYS A 368 -0.18 6.78 3.29
N ARG A 369 1.06 6.62 2.82
CA ARG A 369 1.73 5.32 2.70
C ARG A 369 2.50 4.90 3.96
N SER A 370 2.90 5.83 4.82
CA SER A 370 3.47 5.49 6.14
C SER A 370 2.42 5.01 7.15
N SER A 371 1.13 5.21 6.86
CA SER A 371 0.03 4.65 7.65
C SER A 371 -0.22 3.19 7.29
N VAL A 372 -0.42 2.35 8.30
CA VAL A 372 -0.50 0.87 8.23
C VAL A 372 -1.61 0.36 7.28
N LEU A 373 -2.60 1.18 6.92
CA LEU A 373 -3.70 0.86 6.01
C LEU A 373 -3.55 1.46 4.59
N GLY A 374 -2.44 2.15 4.30
CA GLY A 374 -2.23 2.93 3.08
C GLY A 374 -1.99 2.14 1.79
N THR A 375 -1.68 0.85 1.89
CA THR A 375 -1.27 0.02 0.74
C THR A 375 -2.41 -0.26 -0.24
N LEU A 376 -3.68 -0.16 0.20
CA LEU A 376 -4.83 -0.47 -0.65
C LEU A 376 -5.26 0.70 -1.56
N HIS A 377 -5.00 1.95 -1.15
CA HIS A 377 -5.51 3.14 -1.84
C HIS A 377 -4.49 3.80 -2.78
N VAL A 378 -3.23 3.35 -2.75
CA VAL A 378 -2.12 3.84 -3.60
C VAL A 378 -2.06 3.13 -4.96
N ALA A 379 -2.93 2.13 -5.20
CA ALA A 379 -2.98 1.39 -6.47
C ALA A 379 -3.54 2.20 -7.66
N HIS A 380 -4.06 3.42 -7.45
CA HIS A 380 -4.34 4.35 -8.54
C HIS A 380 -3.06 5.08 -8.94
N SER A 381 -2.29 4.46 -9.85
CA SER A 381 -1.04 4.97 -10.44
C SER A 381 -1.13 6.43 -10.92
N SER A 382 -2.30 6.87 -11.38
CA SER A 382 -2.54 8.22 -11.88
C SER A 382 -2.27 9.34 -10.87
N SER A 383 -2.41 9.08 -9.57
CA SER A 383 -2.19 10.11 -8.54
C SER A 383 -0.71 10.40 -8.28
N LEU A 384 0.16 9.40 -8.42
CA LEU A 384 1.59 9.56 -8.18
C LEU A 384 2.27 10.23 -9.37
N ASP A 385 1.92 9.81 -10.60
CA ASP A 385 2.43 10.42 -11.83
C ASP A 385 2.02 11.89 -11.93
N GLN A 386 0.81 12.24 -11.45
CA GLN A 386 0.35 13.63 -11.42
C GLN A 386 1.22 14.50 -10.49
N VAL A 387 1.61 13.98 -9.33
CA VAL A 387 2.48 14.69 -8.38
C VAL A 387 3.89 14.83 -8.94
N ASP A 388 4.42 13.77 -9.58
CA ASP A 388 5.74 13.81 -10.23
C ASP A 388 5.80 14.90 -11.31
N GLN A 389 4.77 14.97 -12.16
CA GLN A 389 4.65 16.04 -13.17
C GLN A 389 4.59 17.44 -12.55
N LYS A 390 3.92 17.61 -11.40
CA LYS A 390 3.89 18.90 -10.69
C LYS A 390 5.26 19.27 -10.12
N ILE A 391 6.00 18.31 -9.56
CA ILE A 391 7.37 18.51 -9.07
C ILE A 391 8.28 18.95 -10.22
N LEU A 392 8.20 18.29 -11.38
CA LEU A 392 8.99 18.65 -12.55
C LEU A 392 8.66 20.07 -13.05
N LYS A 393 7.38 20.44 -13.10
CA LYS A 393 6.97 21.81 -13.47
C LYS A 393 7.49 22.85 -12.49
N ALA A 394 7.37 22.62 -11.19
CA ALA A 394 7.90 23.52 -10.16
C ALA A 394 9.42 23.66 -10.25
N LYS A 395 10.14 22.56 -10.50
CA LYS A 395 11.59 22.56 -10.70
C LYS A 395 12.00 23.41 -11.90
N ASN A 396 11.32 23.23 -13.03
CA ASN A 396 11.57 24.00 -14.24
C ASN A 396 11.28 25.49 -14.01
N ALA A 397 10.15 25.83 -13.39
CA ALA A 397 9.78 27.20 -13.08
C ALA A 397 10.83 27.90 -12.18
N LEU A 398 11.32 27.23 -11.14
CA LEU A 398 12.39 27.79 -10.31
C LEU A 398 13.69 27.96 -11.07
N SER A 399 14.08 26.97 -11.89
CA SER A 399 15.31 27.06 -12.69
C SER A 399 15.25 28.24 -13.66
N GLU A 400 14.07 28.50 -14.23
CA GLU A 400 13.82 29.63 -15.12
C GLU A 400 13.90 30.96 -14.36
N VAL A 401 13.30 31.05 -13.16
CA VAL A 401 13.41 32.24 -12.31
C VAL A 401 14.86 32.49 -11.89
N THR A 402 15.62 31.45 -11.54
CA THR A 402 17.05 31.57 -11.23
C THR A 402 17.86 32.08 -12.42
N ALA A 403 17.62 31.53 -13.62
CA ALA A 403 18.31 31.96 -14.83
C ALA A 403 17.96 33.41 -15.20
N CYS A 404 16.67 33.77 -15.12
CA CYS A 404 16.17 35.11 -15.34
C CYS A 404 16.77 36.11 -14.36
N LEU A 405 16.89 35.75 -13.08
CA LEU A 405 17.55 36.59 -12.08
C LEU A 405 18.99 36.89 -12.49
N ARG A 406 19.79 35.85 -12.75
CA ARG A 406 21.21 35.99 -13.14
C ARG A 406 21.40 36.84 -14.39
N GLU A 407 20.61 36.57 -15.43
CA GLU A 407 20.64 37.33 -16.68
C GLU A 407 20.35 38.81 -16.42
N ARG A 408 19.25 39.10 -15.73
CA ARG A 408 18.80 40.46 -15.47
C ARG A 408 19.88 41.26 -14.74
N LEU A 409 20.48 40.68 -13.71
CA LEU A 409 21.52 41.35 -12.93
C LEU A 409 22.75 41.65 -13.77
N HIS A 410 23.20 40.66 -14.53
CA HIS A 410 24.33 40.84 -15.41
C HIS A 410 24.05 41.93 -16.45
N ARG A 411 22.88 41.89 -17.11
CA ARG A 411 22.50 42.89 -18.11
C ARG A 411 22.43 44.29 -17.51
N TRP A 412 21.74 44.48 -16.38
CA TRP A 412 21.64 45.80 -15.77
C TRP A 412 22.98 46.33 -15.26
N GLN A 413 23.84 45.46 -14.75
CA GLN A 413 25.21 45.84 -14.39
C GLN A 413 26.01 46.31 -15.61
N GLN A 414 25.87 45.64 -16.76
CA GLN A 414 26.52 46.08 -18.01
C GLN A 414 25.93 47.39 -18.54
N ILE A 415 24.61 47.57 -18.45
CA ILE A 415 23.95 48.81 -18.87
C ILE A 415 24.44 49.98 -18.01
N GLU A 416 24.50 49.84 -16.68
CA GLU A 416 25.06 50.89 -15.81
C GLU A 416 26.50 51.22 -16.16
N LEU A 417 27.33 50.21 -16.45
CA LEU A 417 28.73 50.42 -16.85
C LEU A 417 28.86 51.19 -18.16
N LEU A 418 28.01 50.88 -19.15
CA LEU A 418 28.02 51.55 -20.46
C LEU A 418 27.43 52.97 -20.38
N CYS A 419 26.44 53.18 -19.53
CA CYS A 419 25.76 54.46 -19.37
C CYS A 419 26.49 55.43 -18.43
N GLY A 420 27.27 54.94 -17.48
CA GLY A 420 28.04 55.77 -16.55
C GLY A 420 27.24 56.46 -15.44
N PHE A 421 25.96 56.09 -15.27
CA PHE A 421 25.06 56.60 -14.22
C PHE A 421 24.31 55.46 -13.52
N PRO A 422 23.87 55.63 -12.25
CA PRO A 422 23.17 54.58 -11.51
C PRO A 422 21.72 54.39 -11.98
N ILE A 423 21.33 53.14 -12.19
CA ILE A 423 20.00 52.71 -12.67
C ILE A 423 19.35 51.75 -11.67
N ILE A 424 20.09 50.75 -11.20
CA ILE A 424 19.64 49.76 -10.23
C ILE A 424 19.34 50.44 -8.90
N ARG A 425 20.17 51.43 -8.52
CA ARG A 425 19.93 52.28 -7.35
C ARG A 425 19.05 53.46 -7.75
N ASN A 426 17.76 53.37 -7.43
CA ASN A 426 16.76 54.36 -7.79
C ASN A 426 15.77 54.61 -6.63
N PRO A 427 15.03 55.73 -6.62
CA PRO A 427 14.09 56.10 -5.55
C PRO A 427 12.77 55.29 -5.57
N GLY A 428 12.65 54.28 -6.42
CA GLY A 428 11.48 53.42 -6.57
C GLY A 428 10.46 53.91 -7.61
N LEU A 429 9.60 52.99 -8.07
CA LEU A 429 8.70 53.20 -9.21
C LEU A 429 7.81 54.44 -9.04
N ALA A 430 7.23 54.62 -7.86
CA ALA A 430 6.28 55.70 -7.58
C ALA A 430 6.93 57.08 -7.73
N ASN A 431 8.14 57.25 -7.19
CA ASN A 431 8.87 58.52 -7.26
C ASN A 431 9.35 58.83 -8.67
N LEU A 432 9.85 57.82 -9.40
CA LEU A 432 10.29 57.96 -10.79
C LEU A 432 9.15 58.33 -11.72
N THR A 433 8.00 57.69 -11.54
CA THR A 433 6.77 57.97 -12.28
C THR A 433 6.32 59.40 -12.03
N ALA A 434 6.30 59.86 -10.78
CA ALA A 434 5.94 61.23 -10.43
C ALA A 434 6.87 62.28 -11.07
N GLN A 435 8.18 62.02 -11.14
CA GLN A 435 9.15 62.92 -11.77
C GLN A 435 8.94 63.03 -13.29
N LEU A 436 8.83 61.89 -13.99
CA LEU A 436 8.66 61.86 -15.45
C LEU A 436 7.35 62.52 -15.93
N TYR A 437 6.24 62.31 -15.22
CA TYR A 437 4.96 62.89 -15.60
C TYR A 437 4.83 64.37 -15.20
N SER A 438 5.58 64.84 -14.20
CA SER A 438 5.61 66.27 -13.84
C SER A 438 6.37 67.11 -14.86
N ASP A 439 7.49 66.60 -15.39
CA ASP A 439 8.32 67.30 -16.39
C ASP A 439 7.72 67.28 -17.81
N SER A 440 6.90 66.26 -18.12
CA SER A 440 6.23 66.15 -19.44
C SER A 440 5.20 67.26 -19.73
N VAL A 441 4.76 68.02 -18.71
CA VAL A 441 3.78 69.12 -18.88
C VAL A 441 4.44 70.41 -19.38
N THR A 442 5.78 70.52 -19.38
CA THR A 442 6.49 71.77 -19.69
C THR A 442 7.26 71.79 -21.03
N LEU A 443 7.46 70.64 -21.68
CA LEU A 443 8.22 70.56 -22.94
C LEU A 443 7.30 70.44 -24.18
N GLY A 444 6.75 71.59 -24.60
CA GLY A 444 6.30 71.78 -25.97
C GLY A 444 7.50 71.82 -26.91
N VAL A 445 7.69 70.75 -27.70
CA VAL A 445 8.78 70.61 -28.68
C VAL A 445 8.66 71.68 -29.80
N PRO A 446 9.65 72.55 -30.04
CA PRO A 446 9.71 73.33 -31.27
C PRO A 446 10.19 72.44 -32.42
N ARG A 447 9.37 72.35 -33.46
CA ARG A 447 9.68 71.69 -34.73
C ARG A 447 10.66 72.56 -35.52
N ALA A 448 11.85 72.05 -35.83
CA ALA A 448 12.78 72.63 -36.80
C ALA A 448 13.37 71.51 -37.69
N PRO A 449 13.78 71.83 -38.94
CA PRO A 449 13.62 70.94 -40.09
C PRO A 449 14.74 69.92 -40.26
N GLN A 450 14.36 68.74 -40.77
CA GLN A 450 15.24 67.62 -41.08
C GLN A 450 16.12 67.91 -42.30
N GLN A 451 17.43 67.62 -42.17
CA GLN A 451 18.26 67.15 -43.28
C GLN A 451 18.75 65.73 -42.98
N PRO A 452 18.89 64.85 -43.99
CA PRO A 452 19.00 63.41 -43.77
C PRO A 452 20.46 62.95 -43.76
N CYS A 453 20.91 62.36 -42.64
CA CYS A 453 22.10 61.52 -42.62
C CYS A 453 21.70 60.07 -42.89
N SER A 454 22.19 59.55 -44.01
CA SER A 454 22.00 58.17 -44.45
C SER A 454 22.93 57.24 -43.67
N CYS A 455 22.37 56.27 -42.95
CA CYS A 455 23.10 55.12 -42.43
C CYS A 455 22.49 53.86 -43.07
N HIS A 456 23.24 53.23 -43.96
CA HIS A 456 22.85 52.00 -44.65
C HIS A 456 22.60 50.87 -43.65
N ILE A 457 21.37 50.36 -43.60
CA ILE A 457 21.04 49.06 -43.02
C ILE A 457 21.23 48.01 -44.12
N PHE A 458 22.12 47.05 -43.88
CA PHE A 458 22.23 45.84 -44.69
C PHE A 458 21.03 44.94 -44.35
N THR A 459 20.06 44.90 -45.25
CA THR A 459 18.93 43.97 -45.19
C THR A 459 19.39 42.59 -45.66
N GLN A 460 19.33 41.60 -44.78
CA GLN A 460 19.13 40.22 -45.21
C GLN A 460 17.99 39.64 -44.39
N GLU A 461 16.81 39.71 -45.01
CA GLU A 461 15.58 39.11 -44.52
C GLU A 461 15.52 37.63 -44.93
N SER A 462 14.83 36.84 -44.11
CA SER A 462 14.23 35.54 -44.41
C SER A 462 15.04 34.29 -44.06
N ARG A 463 14.70 33.66 -42.92
CA ARG A 463 13.77 32.51 -42.91
C ARG A 463 13.91 31.75 -41.58
N GLU A 464 13.01 32.02 -40.63
CA GLU A 464 12.47 31.04 -39.64
C GLU A 464 11.47 31.76 -38.72
N ARG A 465 10.26 31.99 -39.24
CA ARG A 465 9.11 32.45 -38.46
C ARG A 465 8.24 31.22 -38.22
N HIS A 466 8.26 30.66 -37.02
CA HIS A 466 7.15 29.93 -36.35
C HIS A 466 7.64 29.36 -35.00
N ARG A 467 7.71 30.19 -33.94
CA ARG A 467 7.56 29.72 -32.54
C ARG A 467 7.48 30.84 -31.50
N TRP A 468 6.61 31.83 -31.65
CA TRP A 468 6.18 32.64 -30.49
C TRP A 468 4.71 33.03 -30.71
N GLY A 469 3.82 32.25 -30.12
CA GLY A 469 2.43 32.64 -29.94
C GLY A 469 2.38 33.70 -28.85
N PHE A 470 2.32 34.96 -29.26
CA PHE A 470 1.91 36.07 -28.41
C PHE A 470 0.37 36.15 -28.51
N ASP A 471 -0.33 35.55 -27.54
CA ASP A 471 -1.70 35.97 -27.25
C ASP A 471 -1.59 37.20 -26.35
N GLY A 472 -1.67 38.37 -26.98
CA GLY A 472 -1.76 39.65 -26.30
C GLY A 472 -3.19 39.92 -25.88
N ASP A 473 -3.62 39.30 -24.79
CA ASP A 473 -4.86 39.73 -24.13
C ASP A 473 -4.55 41.01 -23.33
N SER A 474 -5.19 42.10 -23.75
CA SER A 474 -5.16 43.39 -23.07
C SER A 474 -5.66 43.23 -21.63
N ILE A 475 -4.99 43.90 -20.69
CA ILE A 475 -5.32 43.92 -19.25
C ILE A 475 -6.78 44.34 -18.99
N GLU A 476 -7.44 45.04 -19.93
CA GLU A 476 -8.86 45.37 -19.84
C GLU A 476 -9.79 44.15 -19.94
N GLU A 477 -9.41 43.08 -20.65
CA GLU A 477 -10.26 41.91 -20.88
C GLU A 477 -10.34 40.99 -19.65
N TYR A 478 -9.32 41.02 -18.78
CA TYR A 478 -9.29 40.27 -17.53
C TYR A 478 -10.21 40.88 -16.45
N ILE A 479 -10.45 42.21 -16.49
CA ILE A 479 -11.28 42.91 -15.51
C ILE A 479 -12.79 42.73 -15.81
N GLN A 480 -13.18 42.53 -17.06
CA GLN A 480 -14.59 42.31 -17.44
C GLN A 480 -15.09 40.88 -17.18
N ARG A 481 -14.22 39.86 -17.10
CA ARG A 481 -14.63 38.46 -16.87
C ARG A 481 -14.93 38.07 -15.40
N LYS A 482 -14.82 39.02 -14.46
CA LYS A 482 -15.04 38.77 -13.01
C LYS A 482 -16.19 39.58 -12.39
N LYS A 483 -17.02 40.23 -13.20
CA LYS A 483 -18.40 40.60 -12.85
C LYS A 483 -19.35 39.64 -13.54
#